data_AF-A0A2G8L9X7-F1
#
_entry.id   AF-A0A2G8L9X7-F1
#
_cell.length_a   1.000
_cell.length_b   1.000
_cell.length_c   1.000
_cell.angle_alpha   90.00
_cell.angle_beta   90.00
_cell.angle_gamma   90.00
#
_symmetry.space_group_name_H-M   'P 1'
#
loop_
_entity.id
_entity.type
_entity.pdbx_description
1 polymer ?
#
loop_
_entity_poly.entity_id
_entity_poly.type
_entity_poly.pdbx_seq_one_letter_code
_entity_poly.pdbx_strand_id
1 'polypeptide(L)'
;MKLHQVNNQLTERVVDYVVSRWSITKGIDTEKVLSYCPKDMKADVCVHLNRKVFNEHPAFRLASEGCLRALAISFSMSHSAPGDLLIHSGESIDSLFFVVSGSLEVIQDDEVVAILGKGDVFGDQFWRETPGPISC
;
A
#
# COMPACT_ATOMS: atom_id res chain seq x y z
N MET A 1 -2.87 18.32 -20.01
CA MET A 1 -4.17 17.65 -20.25
C MET A 1 -4.96 18.25 -21.40
N LYS A 2 -5.12 19.58 -21.50
CA LYS A 2 -5.82 20.23 -22.64
C LYS A 2 -5.22 19.96 -24.03
N LEU A 3 -3.91 19.70 -24.13
CA LEU A 3 -3.21 19.42 -25.39
C LEU A 3 -3.55 18.04 -26.00
N HIS A 4 -4.07 17.10 -25.23
CA HIS A 4 -4.35 15.73 -25.69
C HIS A 4 -5.84 15.37 -25.69
N GLN A 5 -6.74 16.37 -25.54
CA GLN A 5 -8.19 16.16 -25.47
C GLN A 5 -8.62 15.08 -24.47
N VAL A 6 -7.94 15.02 -23.32
CA VAL A 6 -8.33 14.14 -22.21
C VAL A 6 -9.73 14.56 -21.74
N ASN A 7 -10.62 13.60 -21.52
CA ASN A 7 -12.00 13.90 -21.11
C ASN A 7 -12.01 14.67 -19.76
N ASN A 8 -13.09 15.42 -19.52
CA ASN A 8 -13.17 16.29 -18.33
C ASN A 8 -13.20 15.48 -17.03
N GLN A 9 -13.88 14.33 -17.01
CA GLN A 9 -13.97 13.47 -15.82
C GLN A 9 -12.59 12.93 -15.38
N LEU A 10 -11.77 12.46 -16.32
CA LEU A 10 -10.42 12.00 -16.02
C LEU A 10 -9.50 13.17 -15.65
N THR A 11 -9.71 14.34 -16.25
CA THR A 11 -8.97 15.56 -15.90
C THR A 11 -9.24 15.97 -14.44
N GLU A 12 -10.50 16.00 -14.02
CA GLU A 12 -10.90 16.30 -12.64
C GLU A 12 -10.30 15.29 -11.67
N ARG A 13 -10.44 13.98 -11.94
CA ARG A 13 -9.85 12.92 -11.11
C ARG A 13 -8.35 13.06 -10.93
N VAL A 14 -7.60 13.36 -12.00
CA VAL A 14 -6.14 13.54 -11.91
C VAL A 14 -5.79 14.79 -11.11
N VAL A 15 -6.52 15.89 -11.28
CA VAL A 15 -6.30 17.10 -10.49
C VAL A 15 -6.56 16.83 -9.00
N ASP A 16 -7.66 16.17 -8.66
CA ASP A 16 -8.01 15.81 -7.28
C ASP A 16 -6.95 14.90 -6.66
N TYR A 17 -6.50 13.88 -7.39
CA TYR A 17 -5.41 13.01 -6.96
C TYR A 17 -4.13 13.81 -6.68
N VAL A 18 -3.69 14.66 -7.61
CA VAL A 18 -2.45 15.44 -7.46
C VAL A 18 -2.55 16.43 -6.29
N VAL A 19 -3.67 17.14 -6.15
CA VAL A 19 -3.91 18.09 -5.05
C VAL A 19 -3.93 17.36 -3.71
N SER A 20 -4.66 16.25 -3.62
CA SER A 20 -4.71 15.41 -2.42
C SER A 20 -3.33 14.87 -2.05
N ARG A 21 -2.61 14.28 -3.02
CA ARG A 21 -1.27 13.73 -2.82
C ARG A 21 -0.29 14.80 -2.35
N TRP A 22 -0.29 15.99 -2.97
CA TRP A 22 0.55 17.12 -2.57
C TRP A 22 0.20 17.63 -1.17
N SER A 23 -1.09 17.68 -0.83
CA SER A 23 -1.54 18.11 0.50
C SER A 23 -0.98 17.20 1.61
N ILE A 24 -0.85 15.90 1.33
CA ILE A 24 -0.35 14.88 2.26
C ILE A 24 1.18 14.84 2.26
N THR A 25 1.82 14.71 1.10
CA THR A 25 3.28 14.50 1.01
C THR A 25 4.08 15.79 1.03
N LYS A 26 3.43 16.94 0.82
CA LYS A 26 4.09 18.24 0.62
C LYS A 26 5.13 18.21 -0.52
N GLY A 27 4.91 17.34 -1.51
CA GLY A 27 5.83 17.16 -2.64
C GLY A 27 7.09 16.36 -2.31
N ILE A 28 7.16 15.73 -1.14
CA ILE A 28 8.31 14.91 -0.75
C ILE A 28 8.18 13.51 -1.37
N ASP A 29 9.18 13.13 -2.16
CA ASP A 29 9.40 11.77 -2.62
C ASP A 29 10.12 10.98 -1.51
N THR A 30 9.35 10.21 -0.74
CA THR A 30 9.87 9.45 0.40
C THR A 30 10.88 8.38 -0.03
N GLU A 31 10.67 7.71 -1.16
CA GLU A 31 11.58 6.67 -1.63
C GLU A 31 12.94 7.27 -1.99
N LYS A 32 12.93 8.41 -2.71
CA LYS A 32 14.15 9.13 -3.04
C LYS A 32 14.86 9.65 -1.79
N VAL A 33 14.14 10.20 -0.81
CA VAL A 33 14.74 10.64 0.46
C VAL A 33 15.41 9.47 1.19
N LEU A 34 14.71 8.35 1.31
CA LEU A 34 15.23 7.15 1.98
C LEU A 34 16.41 6.52 1.22
N SER A 35 16.53 6.75 -0.10
CA SER A 35 17.67 6.26 -0.89
C SER A 35 19.01 6.90 -0.51
N TYR A 36 18.99 8.08 0.11
CA TYR A 36 20.19 8.75 0.63
C TYR A 36 20.60 8.23 2.02
N CYS A 37 19.74 7.48 2.70
CA CYS A 37 20.01 6.96 4.03
C CYS A 37 20.81 5.65 3.98
N PRO A 38 21.87 5.50 4.79
CA PRO A 38 22.44 4.20 5.14
C PRO A 38 21.39 3.16 5.54
N LYS A 39 21.68 1.89 5.23
CA LYS A 39 20.74 0.77 5.38
C LYS A 39 20.09 0.70 6.76
N ASP A 40 20.85 0.88 7.84
CA ASP A 40 20.32 0.81 9.20
C ASP A 40 19.35 1.96 9.51
N MET A 41 19.70 3.20 9.15
CA MET A 41 18.79 4.33 9.35
C MET A 41 17.53 4.20 8.49
N LYS A 42 17.66 3.73 7.25
CA LYS A 42 16.50 3.46 6.40
C LYS A 42 15.56 2.44 7.06
N ALA A 43 16.11 1.35 7.60
CA ALA A 43 15.32 0.33 8.28
C ALA A 43 14.57 0.91 9.50
N ASP A 44 15.23 1.71 10.34
CA ASP A 44 14.60 2.30 11.53
C ASP A 44 13.48 3.28 11.18
N VAL A 45 13.71 4.11 10.15
CA VAL A 45 12.67 5.01 9.64
C VAL A 45 11.51 4.23 9.05
N CYS A 46 11.76 3.20 8.24
CA CYS A 46 10.72 2.34 7.68
C CYS A 46 9.90 1.63 8.76
N VAL A 47 10.54 1.14 9.83
CA VAL A 47 9.83 0.53 10.98
C VAL A 47 8.93 1.57 11.63
N HIS A 48 9.41 2.80 11.83
CA HIS A 48 8.61 3.87 12.40
C HIS A 48 7.41 4.24 11.53
N LEU A 49 7.60 4.36 10.20
CA LEU A 49 6.52 4.68 9.27
C LEU A 49 5.42 3.61 9.25
N ASN A 50 5.82 2.34 9.32
CA ASN A 50 4.91 1.19 9.28
C ASN A 50 4.42 0.74 10.67
N ARG A 51 4.76 1.45 11.75
CA ARG A 51 4.49 1.04 13.14
C ARG A 51 3.02 0.75 13.44
N LYS A 52 2.09 1.41 12.76
CA LYS A 52 0.65 1.13 12.95
C LYS A 52 0.33 -0.30 12.54
N VAL A 53 0.84 -0.75 11.39
CA VAL A 53 0.64 -2.12 10.92
C VAL A 53 1.35 -3.11 11.84
N PHE A 54 2.63 -2.87 12.14
CA PHE A 54 3.43 -3.80 12.95
C PHE A 54 2.94 -3.93 14.39
N ASN A 55 2.40 -2.88 14.99
CA ASN A 55 1.93 -2.91 16.38
C ASN A 55 0.47 -3.35 16.51
N GLU A 56 -0.38 -3.04 15.53
CA GLU A 56 -1.83 -3.28 15.64
C GLU A 56 -2.26 -4.59 14.96
N HIS A 57 -1.58 -5.02 13.88
CA HIS A 57 -2.02 -6.16 13.10
C HIS A 57 -1.51 -7.50 13.70
N PRO A 58 -2.39 -8.50 13.93
CA PRO A 58 -2.01 -9.76 14.58
C PRO A 58 -0.88 -10.54 13.90
N ALA A 59 -0.74 -10.40 12.57
CA ALA A 59 0.29 -11.11 11.80
C ALA A 59 1.73 -10.81 12.26
N PHE A 60 1.97 -9.65 12.88
CA PHE A 60 3.32 -9.22 13.28
C PHE A 60 3.58 -9.36 14.79
N ARG A 61 2.61 -9.85 15.57
CA ARG A 61 2.71 -9.93 17.04
C ARG A 61 3.93 -10.72 17.54
N LEU A 62 4.33 -11.75 16.78
CA LEU A 62 5.45 -12.64 17.11
C LEU A 62 6.72 -12.33 16.30
N ALA A 63 6.71 -11.28 15.47
CA ALA A 63 7.87 -10.91 14.68
C ALA A 63 8.96 -10.32 15.59
N SER A 64 10.20 -10.81 15.44
CA SER A 64 11.35 -10.22 16.11
C SER A 64 11.68 -8.83 15.53
N GLU A 65 12.44 -8.04 16.28
CA GLU A 65 12.90 -6.72 15.80
C GLU A 65 13.66 -6.83 14.47
N GLY A 66 14.56 -7.82 14.34
CA GLY A 66 15.27 -8.08 13.10
C GLY A 66 14.34 -8.43 11.93
N CYS A 67 13.27 -9.19 12.19
CA CYS A 67 12.24 -9.50 11.19
C CYS A 67 11.47 -8.25 10.76
N LEU A 68 11.06 -7.42 11.72
CA LEU A 68 10.36 -6.16 11.42
C LEU A 68 11.23 -5.20 10.62
N ARG A 69 12.52 -5.06 10.94
CA ARG A 69 13.47 -4.24 10.16
C ARG A 69 13.60 -4.76 8.73
N ALA A 70 13.66 -6.08 8.54
CA ALA A 70 13.75 -6.69 7.22
C ALA A 70 12.45 -6.53 6.40
N LEU A 71 11.29 -6.63 7.04
CA LEU A 71 9.99 -6.42 6.39
C LEU A 71 9.75 -4.95 6.06
N ALA A 72 10.11 -4.04 6.95
CA ALA A 72 9.81 -2.62 6.84
C ALA A 72 10.35 -1.98 5.56
N ILE A 73 11.51 -2.42 5.08
CA ILE A 73 12.11 -1.91 3.84
C ILE A 73 11.37 -2.37 2.58
N SER A 74 10.54 -3.40 2.66
CA SER A 74 9.70 -3.92 1.57
C SER A 74 8.27 -3.39 1.63
N PHE A 75 7.88 -2.68 2.69
CA PHE A 75 6.58 -2.04 2.80
C PHE A 75 6.57 -0.69 2.08
N SER A 76 5.52 -0.44 1.32
CA SER A 76 5.19 0.87 0.76
C SER A 76 3.86 1.36 1.34
N MET A 77 3.78 2.64 1.69
CA MET A 77 2.55 3.26 2.16
C MET A 77 1.92 4.05 1.02
N SER A 78 0.81 3.53 0.50
CA SER A 78 0.01 4.22 -0.51
C SER A 78 -1.15 4.98 0.15
N HIS A 79 -1.61 6.04 -0.52
CA HIS A 79 -2.90 6.66 -0.19
C HIS A 79 -3.65 6.92 -1.47
N SER A 80 -4.96 6.74 -1.40
CA SER A 80 -5.87 6.85 -2.52
C SER A 80 -7.03 7.77 -2.15
N ALA A 81 -7.56 8.47 -3.13
CA ALA A 81 -8.73 9.32 -2.93
C ALA A 81 -10.02 8.47 -2.93
N PRO A 82 -11.11 8.94 -2.32
CA PRO A 82 -12.42 8.31 -2.49
C PRO A 82 -12.79 8.18 -3.97
N GLY A 83 -13.24 6.99 -4.38
CA GLY A 83 -13.58 6.69 -5.77
C GLY A 83 -12.41 6.24 -6.65
N ASP A 84 -11.17 6.24 -6.14
CA ASP A 84 -10.06 5.59 -6.84
C ASP A 84 -10.21 4.07 -6.78
N LEU A 85 -10.21 3.43 -7.95
CA LEU A 85 -10.11 1.98 -8.04
C LEU A 85 -8.64 1.58 -7.89
N LEU A 86 -8.36 0.73 -6.90
CA LEU A 86 -6.99 0.30 -6.61
C LEU A 86 -6.54 -0.87 -7.48
N ILE A 87 -7.47 -1.78 -7.79
CA ILE A 87 -7.21 -3.04 -8.47
C ILE A 87 -8.36 -3.30 -9.42
N HIS A 88 -8.05 -3.66 -10.66
CA HIS A 88 -9.03 -4.02 -11.68
C HIS A 88 -9.25 -5.55 -11.75
N SER A 89 -10.47 -5.98 -12.09
CA SER A 89 -10.73 -7.38 -12.38
C SER A 89 -9.84 -7.91 -13.50
N GLY A 90 -9.15 -9.03 -13.25
CA GLY A 90 -8.20 -9.63 -14.18
C GLY A 90 -6.77 -9.08 -14.06
N GLU A 91 -6.52 -8.10 -13.19
CA GLU A 91 -5.17 -7.64 -12.87
C GLU A 91 -4.43 -8.69 -12.03
N SER A 92 -3.19 -8.99 -12.42
CA SER A 92 -2.32 -9.85 -11.62
C SER A 92 -1.84 -9.08 -10.37
N ILE A 93 -2.13 -9.61 -9.20
CA ILE A 93 -1.68 -9.03 -7.93
C ILE A 93 -0.50 -9.86 -7.43
N ASP A 94 0.64 -9.22 -7.16
CA ASP A 94 1.84 -9.84 -6.59
C ASP A 94 2.15 -9.29 -5.18
N SER A 95 1.18 -8.59 -4.60
CA SER A 95 1.34 -7.76 -3.42
C SER A 95 0.25 -8.06 -2.38
N LEU A 96 0.62 -7.92 -1.10
CA LEU A 96 -0.28 -8.02 0.03
C LEU A 96 -0.53 -6.64 0.62
N PHE A 97 -1.80 -6.29 0.80
CA PHE A 97 -2.22 -4.98 1.29
C PHE A 97 -2.83 -5.07 2.68
N PHE A 98 -2.51 -4.10 3.53
CA PHE A 98 -3.08 -3.93 4.86
C PHE A 98 -3.84 -2.61 4.92
N VAL A 99 -5.13 -2.65 5.27
CA VAL A 99 -5.94 -1.43 5.38
C VAL A 99 -5.62 -0.75 6.72
N VAL A 100 -4.82 0.32 6.68
CA VAL A 100 -4.39 1.06 7.89
C VAL A 100 -5.45 2.05 8.36
N SER A 101 -6.22 2.62 7.43
CA SER A 101 -7.27 3.61 7.71
C SER A 101 -8.22 3.75 6.51
N GLY A 102 -9.47 4.11 6.79
CA GLY A 102 -10.51 4.25 5.77
C GLY A 102 -11.26 2.95 5.52
N SER A 103 -11.95 2.89 4.39
CA SER A 103 -12.70 1.73 3.91
C SER A 103 -12.56 1.58 2.40
N LEU A 104 -12.63 0.35 1.92
CA LEU A 104 -12.59 -0.02 0.50
C LEU A 104 -13.82 -0.85 0.17
N GLU A 105 -14.39 -0.63 -1.02
CA GLU A 105 -15.46 -1.45 -1.56
C GLU A 105 -14.87 -2.46 -2.54
N VAL A 106 -15.28 -3.72 -2.41
CA VAL A 106 -14.99 -4.76 -3.40
C VAL A 106 -16.22 -4.88 -4.28
N ILE A 107 -16.06 -4.59 -5.56
CA ILE A 107 -17.14 -4.54 -6.55
C ILE A 107 -16.98 -5.71 -7.51
N GLN A 108 -18.05 -6.48 -7.72
CA GLN A 108 -18.13 -7.55 -8.70
C GLN A 108 -19.47 -7.44 -9.43
N ASP A 109 -19.44 -7.47 -10.77
CA ASP A 109 -20.64 -7.36 -11.61
C ASP A 109 -21.53 -6.13 -11.26
N ASP A 110 -20.88 -4.98 -11.07
CA ASP A 110 -21.49 -3.69 -10.65
C ASP A 110 -22.16 -3.69 -9.26
N GLU A 111 -21.97 -4.74 -8.46
CA GLU A 111 -22.50 -4.87 -7.11
C GLU A 111 -21.38 -4.88 -6.05
N VAL A 112 -21.63 -4.24 -4.90
CA VAL A 112 -20.69 -4.25 -3.77
C VAL A 112 -20.83 -5.57 -3.02
N VAL A 113 -19.79 -6.42 -3.09
CA VAL A 113 -19.79 -7.75 -2.48
C VAL A 113 -19.09 -7.80 -1.12
N ALA A 114 -18.21 -6.84 -0.83
CA ALA A 114 -17.57 -6.71 0.48
C ALA A 114 -17.13 -5.26 0.75
N ILE A 115 -17.02 -4.94 2.04
CA ILE A 115 -16.39 -3.69 2.50
C ILE A 115 -15.22 -4.07 3.40
N LEU A 116 -14.02 -3.64 3.03
CA LEU A 116 -12.80 -3.81 3.81
C LEU A 116 -12.56 -2.53 4.61
N GLY A 117 -12.34 -2.68 5.91
CA GLY A 117 -12.06 -1.59 6.84
C GLY A 117 -10.68 -1.71 7.48
N LYS A 118 -10.43 -0.83 8.46
CA LYS A 118 -9.18 -0.83 9.23
C LYS A 118 -8.88 -2.23 9.80
N GLY A 119 -7.70 -2.75 9.46
CA GLY A 119 -7.19 -4.05 9.93
C GLY A 119 -7.42 -5.19 8.95
N ASP A 120 -8.25 -5.00 7.92
CA ASP A 120 -8.45 -6.01 6.88
C ASP A 120 -7.23 -6.11 5.95
N VAL A 121 -7.10 -7.29 5.35
CA VAL A 121 -5.97 -7.68 4.50
C VAL A 121 -6.51 -8.26 3.20
N PHE A 122 -5.96 -7.81 2.07
CA PHE A 122 -6.36 -8.27 0.74
C PHE A 122 -5.16 -8.34 -0.21
N GLY A 123 -5.33 -9.01 -1.34
CA GLY A 123 -4.28 -9.27 -2.32
C GLY A 123 -4.04 -10.76 -2.53
N ASP A 124 -2.89 -11.09 -3.09
CA ASP A 124 -2.55 -12.48 -3.41
C ASP A 124 -2.03 -13.25 -2.19
N GLN A 125 -2.29 -14.56 -2.13
CA GLN A 125 -1.98 -15.44 -1.00
C GLN A 125 -0.67 -16.20 -1.18
N PHE A 126 0.37 -15.53 -1.66
CA PHE A 126 1.69 -16.14 -1.91
C PHE A 126 2.31 -16.80 -0.66
N TRP A 127 1.91 -16.42 0.55
CA TRP A 127 2.36 -17.07 1.79
C TRP A 127 1.72 -18.44 2.06
N ARG A 128 0.64 -18.81 1.33
CA ARG A 128 0.04 -20.14 1.41
C ARG A 128 0.71 -21.15 0.49
N GLU A 129 1.43 -20.69 -0.52
CA GLU A 129 2.28 -21.53 -1.32
C GLU A 129 3.55 -21.83 -0.51
N THR A 130 3.57 -22.95 0.19
CA THR A 130 4.80 -23.45 0.80
C THR A 130 5.86 -23.59 -0.29
N PRO A 131 7.00 -22.87 -0.23
CA PRO A 131 8.16 -23.30 -0.97
C PRO A 131 8.46 -24.72 -0.50
N GLY A 132 8.67 -25.65 -1.43
CA GLY A 132 9.21 -26.96 -1.09
C GLY A 132 10.42 -26.83 -0.17
N PRO A 133 10.77 -27.88 0.60
CA PRO A 133 11.76 -27.79 1.67
C PRO A 133 13.01 -27.06 1.19
N ILE A 134 13.33 -25.94 1.86
CA ILE A 134 14.58 -25.23 1.66
C ILE A 134 15.67 -26.17 2.16
N SER A 135 16.32 -26.89 1.26
CA SER A 135 17.53 -27.64 1.56
C SER A 135 18.64 -26.63 1.86
N CYS A 136 19.09 -26.60 3.12
CA CYS A 136 20.38 -26.02 3.49
C CYS A 136 21.53 -26.83 2.89
#